data_AF-A0ABD0QU60-F1
#
_entry.id   AF-A0ABD0QU60-F1
#
_cell.length_a   1.000
_cell.length_b   1.000
_cell.length_c   1.000
_cell.angle_alpha   90.00
_cell.angle_beta   90.00
_cell.angle_gamma   90.00
#
_symmetry.space_group_name_H-M   'P 1'
#
loop_
_entity.id
_entity.type
_entity.pdbx_description
1 polymer ?
#
loop_
_entity_poly.entity_id
_entity_poly.type
_entity_poly.pdbx_seq_one_letter_code
_entity_poly.pdbx_strand_id
1 'polypeptide(L)' 'VTGKLLQTSLTKEGETVRLDQRNVAFQVDTSSDSPFLILPLTFYHVIDDNSPLRAWAAK' A
#
# COMPACT_ATOMS: atom_id res chain seq x y z
N VAL A 1 -1.19 10.13 -0.12
CA VAL A 1 -0.84 9.58 1.22
C VAL A 1 -0.15 8.24 1.04
N THR A 2 0.80 7.86 1.90
CA THR A 2 1.54 6.58 1.75
C THR A 2 1.33 5.71 2.98
N GLY A 3 0.85 4.49 2.78
CA GLY A 3 0.88 3.43 3.79
C GLY A 3 2.05 2.49 3.57
N LYS A 4 2.20 1.52 4.48
CA LYS A 4 3.23 0.48 4.40
C LYS A 4 2.57 -0.89 4.51
N LEU A 5 2.94 -1.80 3.61
CA LEU A 5 2.71 -3.22 3.79
C LEU A 5 3.88 -3.79 4.60
N LEU A 6 3.58 -4.31 5.78
CA LEU A 6 4.54 -4.91 6.69
C LEU A 6 4.37 -6.42 6.67
N GLN A 7 5.43 -7.16 6.34
CA GLN A 7 5.39 -8.62 6.34
C GLN A 7 6.78 -9.21 6.53
N THR A 8 6.84 -10.47 6.96
CA THR A 8 8.07 -11.25 6.83
C THR A 8 8.25 -11.67 5.37
N SER A 9 9.47 -11.57 4.85
CA SER A 9 9.78 -12.00 3.48
C SER A 9 11.12 -12.75 3.42
N LEU A 10 11.33 -13.45 2.31
CA LEU A 10 12.61 -14.05 1.96
C LEU A 10 13.22 -13.25 0.79
N THR A 11 14.50 -12.91 0.90
CA THR A 11 15.23 -12.34 -0.24
C THR A 11 15.47 -13.41 -1.30
N LYS A 12 15.92 -12.99 -2.50
CA LYS A 12 16.25 -13.95 -3.58
C LYS A 12 17.42 -14.86 -3.19
N GLU A 13 18.25 -14.40 -2.27
CA GLU A 13 19.43 -15.07 -1.73
C GLU A 13 19.09 -15.99 -0.54
N GLY A 14 17.82 -16.05 -0.12
CA GLY A 14 17.33 -16.92 0.95
C GLY A 14 17.44 -16.33 2.36
N GLU A 15 17.75 -15.04 2.50
CA GLU A 15 17.76 -14.38 3.81
C GLU A 15 16.33 -14.08 4.28
N THR A 16 16.05 -14.31 5.57
CA THR A 16 14.76 -13.94 6.17
C THR A 16 14.78 -12.49 6.65
N VAL A 17 13.95 -11.65 6.04
CA VAL A 17 13.67 -10.30 6.51
C VAL A 17 12.44 -10.34 7.40
N ARG A 18 12.63 -10.20 8.71
CA ARG A 18 11.53 -10.28 9.71
C ARG A 18 10.44 -9.23 9.48
N LEU A 19 10.82 -8.03 9.03
CA LEU A 19 9.91 -6.91 8.78
C LEU A 19 10.30 -6.19 7.48
N ASP A 20 9.92 -6.78 6.35
CA ASP A 20 9.96 -6.10 5.05
C ASP A 20 8.84 -5.04 5.01
N GLN A 21 9.17 -3.87 4.47
CA GLN A 21 8.27 -2.73 4.41
C GLN A 21 8.17 -2.20 2.98
N ARG A 22 7.03 -2.43 2.35
CA ARG A 22 6.77 -1.92 0.99
C ARG A 22 5.81 -0.75 1.02
N ASN A 23 6.13 0.31 0.27
CA ASN A 23 5.24 1.45 0.13
C ASN A 23 3.95 1.06 -0.58
N VAL A 24 2.84 1.57 -0.07
CA VAL A 24 1.51 1.45 -0.70
C VAL A 24 0.98 2.86 -0.92
N ALA A 25 0.81 3.26 -2.17
CA ALA A 25 0.28 4.56 -2.52
C ALA A 25 -1.25 4.57 -2.32
N PHE A 26 -1.76 5.49 -1.51
CA PHE A 26 -3.20 5.69 -1.32
C PHE A 26 -3.66 6.92 -2.09
N GLN A 27 -4.78 6.73 -2.78
CA GLN A 27 -5.57 7.75 -3.44
C GLN A 27 -6.71 8.20 -2.52
N VAL A 28 -7.26 9.36 -2.83
CA VAL A 28 -8.44 9.91 -2.20
C VAL A 28 -9.22 10.63 -3.29
N ASP A 29 -10.54 10.47 -3.31
CA ASP A 29 -11.40 11.18 -4.26
C ASP A 29 -11.59 12.62 -3.79
N THR A 30 -10.53 13.44 -3.89
CA THR A 30 -10.60 14.88 -3.66
C THR A 30 -10.07 15.62 -4.87
N SER A 31 -10.61 16.82 -5.12
CA SER A 31 -10.13 17.69 -6.18
C SER A 31 -8.76 18.32 -5.90
N SER A 32 -8.09 17.98 -4.78
CA SER A 32 -6.74 18.45 -4.45
C SER A 32 -5.82 17.31 -4.03
N ASP A 33 -4.53 17.45 -4.37
CA ASP A 33 -3.44 16.51 -4.01
C ASP A 33 -3.11 16.51 -2.50
N SER A 34 -3.59 17.52 -1.78
CA SER A 34 -3.42 17.70 -0.34
C SER A 34 -4.79 17.94 0.29
N PRO A 35 -5.50 16.87 0.71
CA PRO A 35 -6.80 17.02 1.32
C PRO A 35 -6.68 17.70 2.68
N PHE A 36 -7.47 18.75 2.91
CA PHE A 36 -7.61 19.32 4.24
C PHE A 36 -8.57 18.44 5.05
N LEU A 37 -8.09 17.85 6.14
CA LEU A 37 -8.84 16.88 6.96
C LEU A 37 -9.88 17.55 7.88
N ILE A 38 -10.88 18.19 7.28
CA ILE A 38 -12.01 18.80 8.01
C ILE A 38 -13.10 17.77 8.30
N LEU A 39 -13.28 16.81 7.39
CA LEU A 39 -14.28 15.75 7.46
C LEU A 39 -13.59 14.40 7.23
N PRO A 40 -14.16 13.27 7.70
CA PRO A 40 -13.64 11.95 7.40
C PRO A 40 -13.51 11.72 5.90
N LEU A 41 -12.33 11.29 5.46
CA LEU A 41 -12.05 10.95 4.06
C LEU A 41 -11.74 9.47 3.93
N THR A 42 -12.16 8.89 2.81
CA THR A 42 -11.83 7.51 2.46
C THR A 42 -10.58 7.51 1.60
N PHE A 43 -9.48 7.02 2.16
CA PHE A 43 -8.29 6.69 1.41
C PHE A 43 -8.39 5.25 0.92
N TYR A 44 -8.08 5.03 -0.35
CA TYR A 44 -8.11 3.70 -0.96
C TYR A 44 -6.84 3.45 -1.77
N HIS A 45 -6.50 2.17 -1.94
CA HIS A 45 -5.41 1.74 -2.80
C HIS A 45 -5.98 0.87 -3.91
N VAL A 46 -5.73 1.25 -5.16
CA VAL A 46 -6.12 0.44 -6.32
C VAL A 46 -5.18 -0.76 -6.41
N ILE A 47 -5.75 -1.97 -6.42
CA ILE A 47 -4.96 -3.20 -6.58
C ILE A 47 -4.82 -3.47 -8.09
N ASP A 48 -3.77 -2.91 -8.67
CA ASP A 48 -3.38 -3.11 -10.06
C ASP A 48 -2.20 -4.09 -10.20
N ASP A 49 -1.60 -4.13 -11.39
CA ASP A 49 -0.49 -5.00 -11.73
C ASP A 49 0.78 -4.77 -10.90
N ASN A 50 0.97 -3.55 -10.39
CA ASN A 50 2.11 -3.12 -9.59
C ASN A 50 1.83 -3.15 -8.09
N SER A 51 0.58 -3.35 -7.69
CA SER A 51 0.20 -3.38 -6.28
C SER A 51 0.92 -4.50 -5.53
N PRO A 52 1.52 -4.21 -4.37
CA PRO A 52 2.08 -5.27 -3.54
C PRO A 52 1.01 -6.20 -2.97
N LEU A 53 -0.28 -5.87 -3.11
CA LEU A 53 -1.42 -6.66 -2.68
C LEU A 53 -2.03 -7.54 -3.80
N ARG A 54 -1.49 -7.50 -5.01
CA ARG A 54 -2.04 -8.19 -6.19
C ARG A 54 -2.32 -9.69 -5.96
N ALA A 55 -1.44 -10.37 -5.24
CA ALA A 55 -1.58 -11.80 -4.95
C ALA A 55 -2.84 -12.16 -4.15
N TRP A 56 -3.47 -11.21 -3.45
CA TRP A 56 -4.68 -11.43 -2.66
C TRP A 56 -5.96 -11.02 -3.38
N ALA A 57 -5.89 -10.29 -4.51
CA ALA A 57 -7.06 -9.84 -5.25
C ALA A 57 -7.70 -10.94 -6.12
N ALA A 58 -6.96 -12.01 -6.44
CA ALA A 58 -7.42 -13.09 -7.33
C ALA A 58 -8.09 -14.27 -6.59
N LYS A 59 -8.62 -14.05 -5.38
CA LYS A 59 -9.26 -15.09 -4.56
C LYS A 59 -10.78 -14.97 -4.52
#